data_AF-A0A9X1UKX1-F1
#
_entry.id   AF-A0A9X1UKX1-F1
#
_cell.length_a   1.000
_cell.length_b   1.000
_cell.length_c   1.000
_cell.angle_alpha   90.00
_cell.angle_beta   90.00
_cell.angle_gamma   90.00
#
_symmetry.space_group_name_H-M   'P 1'
#
loop_
_entity.id
_entity.type
_entity.pdbx_description
1 polymer ?
#
loop_
_entity_poly.entity_id
_entity_poly.type
_entity_poly.pdbx_seq_one_letter_code
_entity_poly.pdbx_strand_id
1 'polypeptide(L)'
;MQQLDIFADSRDVMLRNDVSECLQQRDTASARSALKALAGEYPDDDELPALTVLVHALEAESRVLFADHEALAVARRALANEVVPAAARVLPRHAVQPWVASLWRSLALRAAALPFSAAAEDCHAAPLWLKAGDWEAARECVKGIESWWHLAAPLAWMTETRYRADGLDAAWPLLAELAWLAPARFVALLPVLGDASLDALRRRFDAEFPGNGDSEDFRFFPAWLILVKPVLAGRLAEARVRREHKPSRATALLGEILRREREGDQHELVGLREQLCRLHGGLFDIYMGARKVQHR
;
A
#
# COMPACT_ATOMS: atom_id res chain seq x y z
N MET A 1 4.17 -52.53 19.29
CA MET A 1 4.46 -51.65 20.44
C MET A 1 4.98 -50.32 19.91
N GLN A 2 4.11 -49.31 19.90
CA GLN A 2 4.44 -47.89 19.94
C GLN A 2 3.20 -47.27 20.58
N GLN A 3 3.24 -47.15 21.91
CA GLN A 3 2.24 -46.39 22.64
C GLN A 3 2.63 -44.92 22.43
N LEU A 4 1.91 -44.24 21.56
CA LEU A 4 2.04 -42.79 21.34
C LEU A 4 2.00 -42.11 22.70
N ASP A 5 3.05 -41.37 23.02
CA ASP A 5 3.24 -40.74 24.32
C ASP A 5 2.42 -39.44 24.38
N ILE A 6 1.10 -39.61 24.52
CA ILE A 6 0.07 -38.56 24.52
C ILE A 6 0.32 -37.49 25.62
N PHE A 7 1.17 -37.80 26.60
CA PHE A 7 1.52 -36.88 27.70
C PHE A 7 2.79 -36.08 27.40
N ALA A 8 3.75 -36.64 26.67
CA ALA A 8 4.92 -35.91 26.19
C ALA A 8 4.51 -34.84 25.16
N ASP A 9 3.61 -35.22 24.24
CA ASP A 9 2.96 -34.32 23.25
C ASP A 9 2.00 -33.29 23.90
N SER A 10 1.67 -33.47 25.18
CA SER A 10 0.85 -32.50 25.93
C SER A 10 1.71 -31.47 26.64
N ARG A 11 2.95 -31.82 27.03
CA ARG A 11 3.82 -30.95 27.81
C ARG A 11 4.62 -30.00 26.94
N ASP A 12 5.13 -30.45 25.80
CA ASP A 12 5.76 -29.57 24.81
C ASP A 12 4.74 -28.53 24.29
N VAL A 13 3.51 -28.95 23.98
CA VAL A 13 2.42 -28.07 23.55
C VAL A 13 2.05 -27.07 24.65
N MET A 14 1.98 -27.50 25.92
CA MET A 14 1.74 -26.59 27.04
C MET A 14 2.84 -25.53 27.13
N LEU A 15 4.12 -25.94 27.11
CA LEU A 15 5.24 -25.00 27.20
C LEU A 15 5.30 -24.03 26.00
N ARG A 16 5.02 -24.50 24.78
CA ARG A 16 4.89 -23.61 23.59
C ARG A 16 3.77 -22.59 23.79
N ASN A 17 2.61 -23.04 24.28
CA ASN A 17 1.47 -22.18 24.54
C ASN A 17 1.79 -21.13 25.63
N ASP A 18 2.51 -21.52 26.69
CA ASP A 18 2.92 -20.60 27.76
C ASP A 18 3.84 -19.48 27.20
N VAL A 19 4.83 -19.83 26.37
CA VAL A 19 5.68 -18.84 25.70
C VAL A 19 4.83 -17.93 24.79
N SER A 20 3.96 -18.52 23.99
CA SER A 20 3.08 -17.79 23.05
C SER A 20 2.14 -16.84 23.78
N GLU A 21 1.57 -17.24 24.92
CA GLU A 21 0.73 -16.39 25.75
C GLU A 21 1.51 -15.21 26.34
N CYS A 22 2.70 -15.46 26.90
CA CYS A 22 3.57 -14.38 27.41
C CYS A 22 3.97 -13.40 26.30
N LEU A 23 4.26 -13.91 25.09
CA LEU A 23 4.57 -13.07 23.92
C LEU A 23 3.37 -12.23 23.48
N GLN A 24 2.16 -12.78 23.50
CA GLN A 24 0.93 -12.06 23.18
C GLN A 24 0.64 -10.94 24.19
N GLN A 25 0.89 -11.20 25.47
CA GLN A 25 0.81 -10.20 26.54
C GLN A 25 1.99 -9.21 26.54
N ARG A 26 3.04 -9.49 25.74
CA ARG A 26 4.28 -8.72 25.64
C ARG A 26 5.00 -8.61 26.99
N ASP A 27 4.86 -9.62 27.84
CA ASP A 27 5.62 -9.76 29.08
C ASP A 27 6.97 -10.40 28.77
N THR A 28 7.98 -9.56 28.55
CA THR A 28 9.33 -9.98 28.21
C THR A 28 9.97 -10.88 29.27
N ALA A 29 9.73 -10.63 30.55
CA ALA A 29 10.36 -11.38 31.64
C ALA A 29 9.76 -12.79 31.75
N SER A 30 8.44 -12.89 31.67
CA SER A 30 7.73 -14.17 31.67
C SER A 30 8.00 -14.95 30.38
N ALA A 31 8.01 -14.29 29.22
CA ALA A 31 8.33 -14.94 27.94
C ALA A 31 9.74 -15.52 27.91
N ARG A 32 10.75 -14.78 28.42
CA ARG A 32 12.12 -15.30 28.54
C ARG A 32 12.21 -16.50 29.49
N SER A 33 11.46 -16.47 30.59
CA SER A 33 11.46 -17.57 31.57
C SER A 33 10.78 -18.82 31.01
N ALA A 34 9.62 -18.68 30.37
CA ALA A 34 8.93 -19.76 29.67
C ALA A 34 9.78 -20.34 28.53
N LEU A 35 10.47 -19.50 27.76
CA LEU A 35 11.35 -19.95 26.67
C LEU A 35 12.52 -20.79 27.19
N LYS A 36 13.11 -20.40 28.33
CA LYS A 36 14.15 -21.20 28.99
C LYS A 36 13.64 -22.55 29.48
N ALA A 37 12.41 -22.61 29.98
CA ALA A 37 11.79 -23.87 30.38
C ALA A 37 11.59 -24.79 29.18
N LEU A 38 11.04 -24.28 28.08
CA LEU A 38 10.89 -25.03 26.82
C LEU A 38 12.25 -25.52 26.30
N ALA A 39 13.25 -24.64 26.19
CA ALA A 39 14.58 -25.01 25.69
C ALA A 39 15.33 -26.00 26.61
N GLY A 40 15.07 -25.97 27.91
CA GLY A 40 15.66 -26.89 28.87
C GLY A 40 15.08 -28.30 28.78
N GLU A 41 13.79 -28.43 28.47
CA GLU A 41 13.09 -29.72 28.39
C GLU A 41 13.06 -30.30 26.97
N TYR A 42 13.00 -29.44 25.95
CA TYR A 42 12.88 -29.80 24.54
C TYR A 42 13.86 -28.99 23.69
N PRO A 43 15.18 -29.23 23.78
CA PRO A 43 16.19 -28.42 23.09
C PRO A 43 16.14 -28.51 21.55
N ASP A 44 15.59 -29.60 21.01
CA ASP A 44 15.47 -29.87 19.57
C ASP A 44 14.11 -29.43 18.98
N ASP A 45 13.34 -28.62 19.72
CA ASP A 45 12.03 -28.14 19.29
C ASP A 45 12.13 -27.18 18.08
N ASP A 46 11.38 -27.49 17.03
CA ASP A 46 11.40 -26.77 15.74
C ASP A 46 10.89 -25.32 15.81
N GLU A 47 10.19 -24.92 16.87
CA GLU A 47 9.66 -23.57 17.06
C GLU A 47 10.59 -22.70 17.92
N LEU A 48 11.54 -23.28 18.65
CA LEU A 48 12.48 -22.54 19.50
C LEU A 48 13.22 -21.40 18.78
N PRO A 49 13.72 -21.55 17.55
CA PRO A 49 14.37 -20.44 16.86
C PRO A 49 13.43 -19.24 16.65
N ALA A 50 12.18 -19.52 16.28
CA ALA A 50 11.18 -18.47 16.06
C ALA A 50 10.77 -17.81 17.38
N LEU A 51 10.49 -18.59 18.43
CA LEU A 51 10.17 -18.06 19.76
C LEU A 51 11.32 -17.20 20.31
N THR A 52 12.56 -17.63 20.09
CA THR A 52 13.77 -16.88 20.47
C THR A 52 13.86 -15.53 19.77
N VAL A 53 13.55 -15.47 18.47
CA VAL A 53 13.51 -14.20 17.72
C VAL A 53 12.46 -13.25 18.30
N LEU A 54 11.28 -13.75 18.66
CA LEU A 54 10.21 -12.90 19.21
C LEU A 54 10.53 -12.36 20.60
N VAL A 55 11.12 -13.17 21.48
CA VAL A 55 11.59 -12.70 22.80
C VAL A 55 12.66 -11.63 22.66
N HIS A 56 13.67 -11.85 21.81
CA HIS A 56 14.71 -10.83 21.56
C HIS A 56 14.14 -9.55 20.96
N ALA A 57 13.12 -9.63 20.10
CA ALA A 57 12.46 -8.46 19.53
C ALA A 57 11.81 -7.57 20.60
N LEU A 58 11.16 -8.18 21.60
CA LEU A 58 10.58 -7.45 22.75
C LEU A 58 11.66 -6.85 23.65
N GLU A 59 12.79 -7.53 23.83
CA GLU A 59 13.92 -7.07 24.65
C GLU A 59 14.69 -5.92 24.02
N ALA A 60 14.78 -5.92 22.69
CA ALA A 60 15.44 -4.88 21.91
C ALA A 60 14.59 -3.61 21.75
N GLU A 61 13.39 -3.56 22.36
CA GLU A 61 12.56 -2.37 22.32
C GLU A 61 13.24 -1.18 22.98
N SER A 62 13.46 -0.15 22.17
CA SER A 62 14.11 1.08 22.57
C SER A 62 13.21 2.26 22.24
N ARG A 63 13.25 3.30 23.07
CA ARG A 63 12.60 4.60 22.80
C ARG A 63 13.54 5.61 22.16
N VAL A 64 14.81 5.23 21.95
CA VAL A 64 15.82 6.11 21.38
C VAL A 64 15.52 6.32 19.90
N LEU A 65 15.48 7.59 19.49
CA LEU A 65 15.29 7.99 18.10
C LEU A 65 16.43 7.48 17.23
N PHE A 66 16.16 7.21 15.96
CA PHE A 66 17.20 6.85 15.02
C PHE A 66 18.06 8.07 14.67
N ALA A 67 19.37 7.88 14.61
CA ALA A 67 20.32 8.92 14.23
C ALA A 67 20.28 9.22 12.72
N ASP A 68 20.06 8.19 11.90
CA ASP A 68 20.09 8.27 10.44
C ASP A 68 19.21 7.19 9.78
N HIS A 69 19.08 7.29 8.45
CA HIS A 69 18.31 6.35 7.63
C HIS A 69 18.92 4.94 7.58
N GLU A 70 20.21 4.78 7.83
CA GLU A 70 20.88 3.48 7.78
C GLU A 70 20.53 2.64 9.01
N ALA A 71 20.60 3.25 10.20
CA ALA A 71 20.18 2.63 11.45
C ALA A 71 18.71 2.19 11.39
N LEU A 72 17.84 3.02 10.80
CA LEU A 72 16.46 2.65 10.54
C LEU A 72 16.35 1.52 9.51
N ALA A 73 17.13 1.56 8.41
CA ALA A 73 17.11 0.51 7.40
C ALA A 73 17.48 -0.87 7.96
N VAL A 74 18.44 -0.93 8.88
CA VAL A 74 18.83 -2.16 9.58
C VAL A 74 17.67 -2.67 10.45
N ALA A 75 17.12 -1.81 11.31
CA ALA A 75 16.03 -2.20 12.21
C ALA A 75 14.76 -2.62 11.43
N ARG A 76 14.42 -1.90 10.36
CA ARG A 76 13.30 -2.22 9.47
C ARG A 76 13.47 -3.58 8.79
N ARG A 77 14.68 -3.88 8.28
CA ARG A 77 14.98 -5.17 7.63
C ARG A 77 14.92 -6.33 8.62
N ALA A 78 15.47 -6.17 9.82
CA ALA A 78 15.38 -7.19 10.87
C ALA A 78 13.92 -7.49 11.23
N LEU A 79 13.10 -6.45 11.43
CA LEU A 79 11.66 -6.64 11.70
C LEU A 79 10.96 -7.36 10.53
N ALA A 80 11.15 -6.89 9.29
CA ALA A 80 10.47 -7.45 8.12
C ALA A 80 10.88 -8.90 7.78
N ASN A 81 12.17 -9.23 7.90
CA ASN A 81 12.71 -10.47 7.36
C ASN A 81 12.84 -11.58 8.42
N GLU A 82 12.88 -11.23 9.70
CA GLU A 82 13.10 -12.20 10.78
C GLU A 82 11.89 -12.25 11.71
N VAL A 83 11.50 -11.09 12.26
CA VAL A 83 10.48 -11.03 13.30
C VAL A 83 9.07 -11.27 12.76
N VAL A 84 8.70 -10.67 11.61
CA VAL A 84 7.37 -10.89 11.01
C VAL A 84 7.14 -12.36 10.62
N PRO A 85 8.08 -13.04 9.91
CA PRO A 85 7.93 -14.47 9.62
C PRO A 85 7.90 -15.34 10.89
N ALA A 86 8.73 -15.03 11.89
CA ALA A 86 8.71 -15.76 13.17
C ALA A 86 7.34 -15.63 13.86
N ALA A 87 6.76 -14.42 13.89
CA ALA A 87 5.46 -14.17 14.49
C ALA A 87 4.36 -14.96 13.79
N ALA A 88 4.37 -15.00 12.45
CA ALA A 88 3.40 -15.75 11.66
C ALA A 88 3.51 -17.28 11.86
N ARG A 89 4.68 -17.79 12.28
CA ARG A 89 4.92 -19.21 12.51
C ARG A 89 4.36 -19.69 13.85
N VAL A 90 4.56 -18.94 14.93
CA VAL A 90 4.34 -19.44 16.31
C VAL A 90 3.21 -18.73 17.07
N LEU A 91 2.78 -17.54 16.62
CA LEU A 91 1.64 -16.87 17.24
C LEU A 91 0.32 -17.32 16.59
N PRO A 92 -0.78 -17.35 17.35
CA PRO A 92 -2.11 -17.54 16.78
C PRO A 92 -2.40 -16.48 15.72
N ARG A 93 -3.04 -16.88 14.61
CA ARG A 93 -3.27 -16.00 13.43
C ARG A 93 -3.90 -14.65 13.77
N HIS A 94 -4.81 -14.61 14.75
CA HIS A 94 -5.48 -13.39 15.18
C HIS A 94 -4.57 -12.43 15.96
N ALA A 95 -3.51 -12.93 16.59
CA ALA A 95 -2.57 -12.16 17.39
C ALA A 95 -1.39 -11.60 16.56
N VAL A 96 -1.05 -12.24 15.43
CA VAL A 96 0.10 -11.86 14.59
C VAL A 96 0.05 -10.39 14.20
N GLN A 97 -1.07 -9.94 13.61
CA GLN A 97 -1.19 -8.57 13.09
C GLN A 97 -1.11 -7.50 14.19
N PRO A 98 -1.90 -7.56 15.29
CA PRO A 98 -1.77 -6.62 16.39
C PRO A 98 -0.37 -6.58 17.02
N TRP A 99 0.25 -7.76 17.17
CA TRP A 99 1.58 -7.88 17.77
C TRP A 99 2.66 -7.25 16.89
N VAL A 100 2.71 -7.60 15.60
CA VAL A 100 3.66 -7.03 14.64
C VAL A 100 3.41 -5.54 14.43
N ALA A 101 2.16 -5.10 14.39
CA ALA A 101 1.80 -3.69 14.25
C ALA A 101 2.42 -2.84 15.37
N SER A 102 2.45 -3.32 16.61
CA SER A 102 3.04 -2.60 17.73
C SER A 102 4.55 -2.33 17.55
N LEU A 103 5.28 -3.28 16.96
CA LEU A 103 6.71 -3.14 16.65
C LEU A 103 6.92 -2.13 15.51
N TRP A 104 6.07 -2.16 14.48
CA TRP A 104 6.08 -1.16 13.41
C TRP A 104 5.81 0.25 13.94
N ARG A 105 4.85 0.42 14.87
CA ARG A 105 4.60 1.71 15.54
C ARG A 105 5.82 2.20 16.31
N SER A 106 6.49 1.30 17.03
CA SER A 106 7.72 1.63 17.76
C SER A 106 8.82 2.13 16.82
N LEU A 107 9.06 1.46 15.69
CA LEU A 107 10.01 1.95 14.68
C LEU A 107 9.58 3.30 14.09
N ALA A 108 8.29 3.49 13.80
CA ALA A 108 7.76 4.73 13.25
C ALA A 108 7.96 5.92 14.20
N LEU A 109 7.71 5.73 15.50
CA LEU A 109 7.96 6.75 16.52
C LEU A 109 9.44 7.12 16.60
N ARG A 110 10.34 6.15 16.55
CA ARG A 110 11.79 6.38 16.58
C ARG A 110 12.31 7.05 15.32
N ALA A 111 11.62 6.85 14.19
CA ALA A 111 11.92 7.47 12.90
C ALA A 111 11.36 8.89 12.76
N ALA A 112 10.57 9.39 13.72
CA ALA A 112 9.80 10.64 13.57
C ALA A 112 10.65 11.88 13.30
N ALA A 113 11.92 11.90 13.72
CA ALA A 113 12.84 13.01 13.49
C ALA A 113 13.62 12.92 12.17
N LEU A 114 13.53 11.79 11.44
CA LEU A 114 14.26 11.61 10.20
C LEU A 114 13.54 12.34 9.06
N PRO A 115 14.24 13.22 8.31
CA PRO A 115 13.64 13.88 7.15
C PRO A 115 13.37 12.88 6.03
N PHE A 116 12.45 13.24 5.12
CA PHE A 116 12.25 12.47 3.91
C PHE A 116 13.51 12.46 3.03
N SER A 117 13.87 11.29 2.51
CA SER A 117 14.96 11.10 1.55
C SER A 117 14.48 10.23 0.39
N ALA A 118 14.57 10.75 -0.84
CA ALA A 118 14.19 9.99 -2.04
C ALA A 118 15.12 8.79 -2.31
N ALA A 119 16.35 8.80 -1.77
CA ALA A 119 17.26 7.67 -1.86
C ALA A 119 16.92 6.55 -0.85
N ALA A 120 16.12 6.85 0.17
CA ALA A 120 15.78 5.95 1.27
C ALA A 120 14.29 6.07 1.63
N GLU A 121 13.41 5.96 0.63
CA GLU A 121 11.96 6.18 0.78
C GLU A 121 11.36 5.28 1.87
N ASP A 122 11.76 4.00 1.93
CA ASP A 122 11.28 3.04 2.94
C ASP A 122 11.77 3.35 4.37
N CYS A 123 12.72 4.27 4.52
CA CYS A 123 13.30 4.70 5.79
C CYS A 123 12.73 6.05 6.24
N HIS A 124 11.42 6.22 6.07
CA HIS A 124 10.66 7.35 6.61
C HIS A 124 9.58 6.82 7.57
N ALA A 125 9.08 7.66 8.49
CA ALA A 125 8.05 7.23 9.45
C ALA A 125 6.73 6.80 8.76
N ALA A 126 6.33 7.46 7.68
CA ALA A 126 5.07 7.20 6.98
C ALA A 126 4.88 5.72 6.51
N PRO A 127 5.81 5.09 5.77
CA PRO A 127 5.67 3.68 5.40
C PRO A 127 5.65 2.73 6.60
N LEU A 128 6.27 3.08 7.72
CA LEU A 128 6.23 2.26 8.95
C LEU A 128 4.86 2.33 9.62
N TRP A 129 4.25 3.51 9.67
CA TRP A 129 2.86 3.67 10.12
C TRP A 129 1.86 2.92 9.22
N LEU A 130 2.07 2.92 7.90
CA LEU A 130 1.29 2.10 6.97
C LEU A 130 1.40 0.61 7.32
N LYS A 131 2.61 0.09 7.58
CA LYS A 131 2.79 -1.31 8.02
C LYS A 131 2.17 -1.60 9.38
N ALA A 132 2.06 -0.60 10.25
CA ALA A 132 1.39 -0.70 11.54
C ALA A 132 -0.15 -0.65 11.45
N GLY A 133 -0.71 -0.34 10.29
CA GLY A 133 -2.15 -0.12 10.13
C GLY A 133 -2.67 1.20 10.71
N ASP A 134 -1.77 2.16 10.98
CA ASP A 134 -2.12 3.46 11.55
C ASP A 134 -2.16 4.54 10.46
N TRP A 135 -3.30 4.59 9.76
CA TRP A 135 -3.46 5.40 8.55
C TRP A 135 -3.44 6.90 8.83
N GLU A 136 -3.95 7.32 9.98
CA GLU A 136 -3.94 8.73 10.38
C GLU A 136 -2.52 9.18 10.76
N ALA A 137 -1.76 8.39 11.52
CA ALA A 137 -0.36 8.73 11.81
C ALA A 137 0.49 8.78 10.53
N ALA A 138 0.30 7.83 9.61
CA ALA A 138 0.95 7.86 8.30
C ALA A 138 0.60 9.13 7.51
N ARG A 139 -0.68 9.52 7.50
CA ARG A 139 -1.18 10.72 6.81
C ARG A 139 -0.54 11.99 7.37
N GLU A 140 -0.43 12.13 8.68
CA GLU A 140 0.23 13.28 9.31
C GLU A 140 1.73 13.34 8.97
N CYS A 141 2.43 12.19 8.99
CA CYS A 141 3.82 12.13 8.54
C CYS A 141 3.99 12.59 7.09
N VAL A 142 3.09 12.22 6.18
CA VAL A 142 3.17 12.65 4.77
C VAL A 142 2.91 14.15 4.64
N LYS A 143 1.94 14.71 5.37
CA LYS A 143 1.66 16.15 5.36
C LYS A 143 2.86 17.00 5.81
N GLY A 144 3.71 16.47 6.68
CA GLY A 144 4.95 17.11 7.12
C GLY A 144 6.05 17.18 6.05
N ILE A 145 5.94 16.43 4.95
CA ILE A 145 6.92 16.47 3.85
C ILE A 145 6.59 17.66 2.94
N GLU A 146 7.56 18.55 2.73
CA GLU A 146 7.41 19.68 1.83
C GLU A 146 7.10 19.20 0.41
N SER A 147 6.06 19.79 -0.20
CA SER A 147 5.66 19.50 -1.58
C SER A 147 5.45 17.99 -1.85
N TRP A 148 4.95 17.25 -0.87
CA TRP A 148 4.74 15.79 -0.94
C TRP A 148 3.95 15.34 -2.18
N TRP A 149 3.00 16.15 -2.66
CA TRP A 149 2.18 15.84 -3.84
C TRP A 149 2.97 15.84 -5.16
N HIS A 150 4.20 16.38 -5.17
CA HIS A 150 5.13 16.29 -6.31
C HIS A 150 6.06 15.08 -6.25
N LEU A 151 6.11 14.38 -5.12
CA LEU A 151 7.04 13.28 -4.88
C LEU A 151 6.31 11.95 -5.00
N ALA A 152 6.86 11.01 -5.79
CA ALA A 152 6.18 9.76 -6.12
C ALA A 152 5.86 8.89 -4.89
N ALA A 153 6.82 8.70 -3.99
CA ALA A 153 6.62 7.90 -2.78
C ALA A 153 5.62 8.53 -1.79
N PRO A 154 5.78 9.80 -1.36
CA PRO A 154 4.81 10.47 -0.51
C PRO A 154 3.39 10.51 -1.10
N LEU A 155 3.23 10.75 -2.41
CA LEU A 155 1.93 10.70 -3.07
C LEU A 155 1.30 9.29 -3.00
N ALA A 156 2.09 8.23 -3.21
CA ALA A 156 1.61 6.86 -3.07
C ALA A 156 1.17 6.54 -1.64
N TRP A 157 1.95 6.96 -0.63
CA TRP A 157 1.59 6.78 0.78
C TRP A 157 0.30 7.55 1.14
N MET A 158 0.16 8.81 0.69
CA MET A 158 -1.07 9.57 0.89
C MET A 158 -2.27 8.88 0.21
N THR A 159 -2.07 8.33 -0.99
CA THR A 159 -3.11 7.60 -1.71
C THR A 159 -3.58 6.38 -0.91
N GLU A 160 -2.65 5.59 -0.38
CA GLU A 160 -2.96 4.42 0.46
C GLU A 160 -3.70 4.84 1.75
N THR A 161 -3.19 5.85 2.48
CA THR A 161 -3.85 6.33 3.71
C THR A 161 -5.27 6.84 3.45
N ARG A 162 -5.48 7.57 2.36
CA ARG A 162 -6.82 8.05 1.96
C ARG A 162 -7.74 6.91 1.59
N TYR A 163 -7.27 5.94 0.82
CA TYR A 163 -8.05 4.75 0.49
C TYR A 163 -8.47 3.98 1.75
N ARG A 164 -7.54 3.75 2.70
CA ARG A 164 -7.80 2.97 3.91
C ARG A 164 -8.74 3.66 4.89
N ALA A 165 -8.69 5.00 4.98
CA ALA A 165 -9.50 5.77 5.93
C ALA A 165 -10.85 6.20 5.34
N ASP A 166 -10.87 6.65 4.08
CA ASP A 166 -12.01 7.35 3.48
C ASP A 166 -12.64 6.55 2.31
N GLY A 167 -12.04 5.42 1.92
CA GLY A 167 -12.50 4.56 0.84
C GLY A 167 -12.04 4.99 -0.56
N LEU A 168 -12.44 4.22 -1.56
CA LEU A 168 -11.99 4.38 -2.95
C LEU A 168 -12.37 5.73 -3.57
N ASP A 169 -13.57 6.25 -3.24
CA ASP A 169 -14.06 7.51 -3.80
C ASP A 169 -13.14 8.70 -3.48
N ALA A 170 -12.59 8.73 -2.27
CA ALA A 170 -11.64 9.75 -1.84
C ALA A 170 -10.22 9.56 -2.42
N ALA A 171 -9.89 8.35 -2.87
CA ALA A 171 -8.57 8.01 -3.39
C ALA A 171 -8.43 8.31 -4.90
N TRP A 172 -9.54 8.39 -5.65
CA TRP A 172 -9.52 8.60 -7.11
C TRP A 172 -8.65 9.78 -7.58
N PRO A 173 -8.72 10.98 -6.98
CA PRO A 173 -7.90 12.10 -7.42
C PRO A 173 -6.40 11.79 -7.29
N LEU A 174 -6.01 11.18 -6.18
CA LEU A 174 -4.61 10.85 -5.90
C LEU A 174 -4.11 9.67 -6.73
N LEU A 175 -4.96 8.69 -7.02
CA LEU A 175 -4.68 7.61 -7.96
C LEU A 175 -4.40 8.16 -9.36
N ALA A 176 -5.16 9.16 -9.80
CA ALA A 176 -4.92 9.83 -11.08
C ALA A 176 -3.59 10.61 -11.09
N GLU A 177 -3.34 11.40 -10.05
CA GLU A 177 -2.08 12.13 -9.90
C GLU A 177 -0.86 11.18 -9.88
N LEU A 178 -0.97 10.05 -9.18
CA LEU A 178 0.09 9.04 -9.10
C LEU A 178 0.32 8.34 -10.44
N ALA A 179 -0.75 7.99 -11.16
CA ALA A 179 -0.66 7.41 -12.50
C ALA A 179 0.07 8.35 -13.46
N TRP A 180 -0.17 9.67 -13.40
CA TRP A 180 0.53 10.65 -14.23
C TRP A 180 1.99 10.83 -13.83
N LEU A 181 2.27 10.84 -12.53
CA LEU A 181 3.59 11.14 -11.98
C LEU A 181 4.55 9.94 -12.09
N ALA A 182 4.13 8.79 -11.60
CA ALA A 182 4.95 7.60 -11.43
C ALA A 182 4.11 6.34 -11.71
N PRO A 183 3.85 6.02 -12.99
CA PRO A 183 2.89 4.99 -13.36
C PRO A 183 3.31 3.59 -12.91
N ALA A 184 4.59 3.26 -12.89
CA ALA A 184 5.09 2.01 -12.30
C ALA A 184 4.72 1.87 -10.81
N ARG A 185 4.74 2.98 -10.05
CA ARG A 185 4.36 2.99 -8.64
C ARG A 185 2.85 2.94 -8.46
N PHE A 186 2.09 3.56 -9.35
CA PHE A 186 0.63 3.35 -9.43
C PHE A 186 0.30 1.87 -9.58
N VAL A 187 0.92 1.18 -10.55
CA VAL A 187 0.69 -0.26 -10.78
C VAL A 187 1.09 -1.10 -9.56
N ALA A 188 2.22 -0.78 -8.92
CA ALA A 188 2.67 -1.46 -7.71
C ALA A 188 1.75 -1.23 -6.50
N LEU A 189 1.03 -0.10 -6.45
CA LEU A 189 0.12 0.24 -5.35
C LEU A 189 -1.20 -0.56 -5.41
N LEU A 190 -1.72 -0.85 -6.61
CA LEU A 190 -3.00 -1.55 -6.77
C LEU A 190 -3.12 -2.86 -5.97
N PRO A 191 -2.16 -3.82 -6.06
CA PRO A 191 -2.23 -5.05 -5.27
C PRO A 191 -2.07 -4.82 -3.77
N VAL A 192 -1.42 -3.72 -3.34
CA VAL A 192 -1.32 -3.36 -1.92
C VAL A 192 -2.68 -2.94 -1.38
N LEU A 193 -3.48 -2.19 -2.16
CA LEU A 193 -4.83 -1.80 -1.76
C LEU A 193 -5.76 -3.01 -1.61
N GLY A 194 -5.58 -4.02 -2.46
CA GLY A 194 -6.33 -5.28 -2.43
C GLY A 194 -7.80 -5.12 -2.81
N ASP A 195 -8.12 -4.11 -3.63
CA ASP A 195 -9.48 -3.81 -4.07
C ASP A 195 -9.80 -4.55 -5.37
N ALA A 196 -10.75 -5.49 -5.31
CA ALA A 196 -11.15 -6.29 -6.47
C ALA A 196 -11.67 -5.46 -7.65
N SER A 197 -12.25 -4.27 -7.39
CA SER A 197 -12.72 -3.37 -8.44
C SER A 197 -11.56 -2.67 -9.15
N LEU A 198 -10.49 -2.31 -8.44
CA LEU A 198 -9.25 -1.81 -9.02
C LEU A 198 -8.55 -2.90 -9.82
N ASP A 199 -8.50 -4.13 -9.32
CA ASP A 199 -7.91 -5.27 -10.04
C ASP A 199 -8.67 -5.60 -11.33
N ALA A 200 -10.00 -5.51 -11.30
CA ALA A 200 -10.83 -5.66 -12.50
C ALA A 200 -10.58 -4.54 -13.52
N LEU A 201 -10.49 -3.29 -13.05
CA LEU A 201 -10.19 -2.14 -13.92
C LEU A 201 -8.80 -2.24 -14.54
N ARG A 202 -7.79 -2.66 -13.77
CA ARG A 202 -6.43 -2.88 -14.26
C ARG A 202 -6.41 -3.93 -15.39
N ARG A 203 -6.96 -5.11 -15.14
CA ARG A 203 -7.02 -6.19 -16.15
C ARG A 203 -7.73 -5.76 -17.43
N ARG A 204 -8.79 -4.96 -17.28
CA ARG A 204 -9.53 -4.41 -18.41
C ARG A 204 -8.72 -3.36 -19.17
N PHE A 205 -8.00 -2.48 -18.48
CA PHE A 205 -7.09 -1.53 -19.12
C PHE A 205 -6.01 -2.25 -19.92
N ASP A 206 -5.36 -3.26 -19.32
CA ASP A 206 -4.32 -4.06 -19.98
C ASP A 206 -4.84 -4.76 -21.26
N ALA A 207 -6.13 -5.14 -21.30
CA ALA A 207 -6.74 -5.81 -22.43
C ALA A 207 -7.25 -4.86 -23.52
N GLU A 208 -7.73 -3.66 -23.16
CA GLU A 208 -8.45 -2.75 -24.05
C GLU A 208 -7.61 -1.56 -24.51
N PHE A 209 -6.60 -1.13 -23.74
CA PHE A 209 -5.85 0.08 -24.04
C PHE A 209 -4.81 -0.17 -25.16
N PRO A 210 -4.83 0.62 -26.25
CA PRO A 210 -3.87 0.49 -27.35
C PRO A 210 -2.53 1.12 -26.96
N GLY A 211 -1.78 0.43 -26.12
CA GLY A 211 -0.46 0.80 -25.61
C GLY A 211 0.64 -0.21 -25.97
N ASN A 212 1.83 0.01 -25.42
CA ASN A 212 2.97 -0.90 -25.59
C ASN A 212 2.94 -2.11 -24.63
N GLY A 213 1.99 -2.13 -23.69
CA GLY A 213 1.87 -3.16 -22.65
C GLY A 213 2.87 -2.97 -21.51
N ASP A 214 3.45 -1.79 -21.37
CA ASP A 214 4.38 -1.45 -20.30
C ASP A 214 3.72 -0.56 -19.22
N SER A 215 4.46 -0.27 -18.15
CA SER A 215 3.91 0.55 -17.08
C SER A 215 3.60 1.99 -17.53
N GLU A 216 4.26 2.55 -18.54
CA GLU A 216 4.06 3.94 -18.95
C GLU A 216 2.67 4.19 -19.55
N ASP A 217 2.04 3.16 -20.13
CA ASP A 217 0.67 3.24 -20.64
C ASP A 217 -0.32 3.67 -19.55
N PHE A 218 -0.08 3.26 -18.29
CA PHE A 218 -0.95 3.60 -17.16
C PHE A 218 -1.01 5.11 -16.87
N ARG A 219 -0.15 5.94 -17.45
CA ARG A 219 -0.35 7.40 -17.40
C ARG A 219 -1.69 7.82 -18.02
N PHE A 220 -2.20 7.06 -18.99
CA PHE A 220 -3.49 7.29 -19.64
C PHE A 220 -4.66 6.55 -18.95
N PHE A 221 -4.39 5.78 -17.89
CA PHE A 221 -5.43 5.07 -17.14
C PHE A 221 -6.55 6.00 -16.67
N PRO A 222 -6.30 7.21 -16.11
CA PRO A 222 -7.38 8.11 -15.69
C PRO A 222 -8.25 8.59 -16.87
N ALA A 223 -7.64 8.85 -18.02
CA ALA A 223 -8.35 9.26 -19.23
C ALA A 223 -9.24 8.14 -19.77
N TRP A 224 -8.70 6.92 -19.87
CA TRP A 224 -9.45 5.72 -20.25
C TRP A 224 -10.59 5.43 -19.25
N LEU A 225 -10.33 5.60 -17.95
CA LEU A 225 -11.32 5.34 -16.90
C LEU A 225 -12.55 6.24 -17.03
N ILE A 226 -12.38 7.50 -17.44
CA ILE A 226 -13.51 8.41 -17.71
C ILE A 226 -14.37 7.90 -18.88
N LEU A 227 -13.78 7.29 -19.90
CA LEU A 227 -14.53 6.74 -21.04
C LEU A 227 -15.35 5.52 -20.63
N VAL A 228 -14.75 4.62 -19.84
CA VAL A 228 -15.37 3.36 -19.43
C VAL A 228 -16.33 3.53 -18.25
N LYS A 229 -16.05 4.48 -17.35
CA LYS A 229 -16.88 4.83 -16.20
C LYS A 229 -17.08 6.36 -16.10
N PRO A 230 -17.95 6.95 -16.96
CA PRO A 230 -18.20 8.39 -16.99
C PRO A 230 -18.63 9.03 -15.67
N VAL A 231 -19.23 8.25 -14.77
CA VAL A 231 -19.63 8.71 -13.42
C VAL A 231 -18.44 9.19 -12.58
N LEU A 232 -17.23 8.68 -12.85
CA LEU A 232 -16.02 9.05 -12.13
C LEU A 232 -15.40 10.37 -12.60
N ALA A 233 -15.92 10.97 -13.68
CA ALA A 233 -15.37 12.22 -14.24
C ALA A 233 -15.33 13.36 -13.20
N GLY A 234 -16.37 13.48 -12.35
CA GLY A 234 -16.42 14.49 -11.30
C GLY A 234 -15.32 14.31 -10.25
N ARG A 235 -15.07 13.06 -9.82
CA ARG A 235 -14.02 12.74 -8.84
C ARG A 235 -12.63 12.94 -9.42
N LEU A 236 -12.40 12.49 -10.66
CA LEU A 236 -11.11 12.66 -11.32
C LEU A 236 -10.81 14.13 -11.66
N ALA A 237 -11.82 14.99 -11.76
CA ALA A 237 -11.64 16.43 -11.93
C ALA A 237 -11.12 17.13 -10.65
N GLU A 238 -11.23 16.50 -9.47
CA GLU A 238 -10.63 17.00 -8.23
C GLU A 238 -9.10 16.83 -8.20
N ALA A 239 -8.54 16.03 -9.12
CA ALA A 239 -7.10 15.82 -9.24
C ALA A 239 -6.38 17.09 -9.70
N ARG A 240 -5.17 17.31 -9.19
CA ARG A 240 -4.29 18.42 -9.59
C ARG A 240 -3.74 18.19 -10.99
N VAL A 241 -4.48 18.67 -11.99
CA VAL A 241 -4.09 18.62 -13.41
C VAL A 241 -2.74 19.32 -13.60
N ARG A 242 -1.75 18.55 -14.02
CA ARG A 242 -0.46 19.09 -14.47
C ARG A 242 -0.54 19.44 -15.94
N ARG A 243 -0.41 20.73 -16.26
CA ARG A 243 -0.60 21.24 -17.61
C ARG A 243 0.53 20.83 -18.55
N GLU A 244 1.74 20.60 -18.05
CA GLU A 244 2.85 20.10 -18.87
C GLU A 244 2.70 18.62 -19.27
N HIS A 245 1.86 17.84 -18.59
CA HIS A 245 1.69 16.41 -18.86
C HIS A 245 0.53 16.12 -19.82
N LYS A 246 0.85 15.58 -21.02
CA LYS A 246 -0.15 15.17 -22.02
C LYS A 246 -1.27 14.25 -21.45
N PRO A 247 -0.99 13.23 -20.62
CA PRO A 247 -2.04 12.32 -20.10
C PRO A 247 -3.01 13.00 -19.12
N SER A 248 -2.49 13.89 -18.28
CA SER A 248 -3.29 14.75 -17.38
C SER A 248 -4.22 15.66 -18.18
N ARG A 249 -3.70 16.32 -19.23
CA ARG A 249 -4.51 17.12 -20.16
C ARG A 249 -5.57 16.30 -20.88
N ALA A 250 -5.27 15.06 -21.27
CA ALA A 250 -6.22 14.18 -21.94
C ALA A 250 -7.41 13.86 -21.02
N THR A 251 -7.14 13.60 -19.75
CA THR A 251 -8.17 13.35 -18.73
C THR A 251 -9.09 14.56 -18.56
N ALA A 252 -8.52 15.75 -18.42
CA ALA A 252 -9.29 17.00 -18.30
C ALA A 252 -10.12 17.29 -19.57
N LEU A 253 -9.52 17.13 -20.76
CA LEU A 253 -10.20 17.33 -22.03
C LEU A 253 -11.38 16.37 -22.22
N LEU A 254 -11.20 15.10 -21.85
CA LEU A 254 -12.29 14.12 -21.89
C LEU A 254 -13.41 14.48 -20.91
N GLY A 255 -13.07 14.90 -19.68
CA GLY A 255 -14.08 15.39 -18.72
C GLY A 255 -14.92 16.53 -19.29
N GLU A 256 -14.28 17.48 -19.98
CA GLU A 256 -14.96 18.59 -20.64
C GLU A 256 -15.83 18.14 -21.82
N ILE A 257 -15.31 17.25 -22.70
CA ILE A 257 -16.10 16.66 -23.78
C ILE A 257 -17.36 16.00 -23.22
N LEU A 258 -17.24 15.18 -22.18
CA LEU A 258 -18.37 14.48 -21.58
C LEU A 258 -19.38 15.42 -20.92
N ARG A 259 -18.92 16.53 -20.36
CA ARG A 259 -19.80 17.57 -19.82
C ARG A 259 -20.60 18.26 -20.93
N ARG A 260 -19.93 18.70 -21.99
CA ARG A 260 -20.58 19.37 -23.14
C ARG A 260 -21.54 18.48 -23.90
N GLU A 261 -21.25 17.18 -24.01
CA GLU A 261 -22.19 16.20 -24.57
C GLU A 261 -23.50 16.14 -23.79
N ARG A 262 -23.44 16.19 -22.46
CA ARG A 262 -24.65 16.20 -21.61
C ARG A 262 -25.44 17.51 -21.72
N GLU A 263 -24.76 18.61 -22.01
CA GLU A 263 -25.35 19.94 -22.17
C GLU A 263 -25.91 20.19 -23.58
N GLY A 264 -25.58 19.34 -24.55
CA GLY A 264 -26.09 19.42 -25.94
C GLY A 264 -25.35 20.42 -26.83
N ASP A 265 -24.18 20.90 -26.42
CA ASP A 265 -23.40 21.91 -27.17
C ASP A 265 -22.57 21.27 -28.29
N GLN A 266 -23.19 21.06 -29.46
CA GLN A 266 -22.56 20.36 -30.58
C GLN A 266 -21.44 21.15 -31.28
N HIS A 267 -21.44 22.49 -31.20
CA HIS A 267 -20.49 23.31 -31.95
C HIS A 267 -19.10 23.27 -31.32
N GLU A 268 -19.01 23.38 -29.99
CA GLU A 268 -17.73 23.28 -29.27
C GLU A 268 -17.15 21.85 -29.28
N LEU A 269 -17.99 20.83 -29.36
CA LEU A 269 -17.57 19.42 -29.36
C LEU A 269 -16.65 19.05 -30.52
N VAL A 270 -16.83 19.64 -31.71
CA VAL A 270 -15.97 19.34 -32.87
C VAL A 270 -14.52 19.74 -32.58
N GLY A 271 -14.32 20.93 -32.04
CA GLY A 271 -12.98 21.43 -31.69
C GLY A 271 -12.33 20.60 -30.57
N LEU A 272 -13.08 20.21 -29.54
CA LEU A 272 -12.57 19.39 -28.45
C LEU A 272 -12.20 17.97 -28.92
N ARG A 273 -13.01 17.36 -29.80
CA ARG A 273 -12.73 16.05 -30.41
C ARG A 273 -11.46 16.08 -31.27
N GLU A 274 -11.27 17.14 -32.04
CA GLU A 274 -10.04 17.32 -32.82
C GLU A 274 -8.81 17.45 -31.91
N GLN A 275 -8.92 18.21 -30.81
CA GLN A 275 -7.84 18.31 -29.82
C GLN A 275 -7.50 16.95 -29.20
N LEU A 276 -8.51 16.11 -28.91
CA LEU A 276 -8.30 14.77 -28.36
C LEU A 276 -7.58 13.87 -29.38
N CYS A 277 -8.02 13.89 -30.64
CA CYS A 277 -7.38 13.13 -31.72
C CYS A 277 -5.91 13.51 -31.89
N ARG A 278 -5.59 14.81 -31.83
CA ARG A 278 -4.20 15.30 -31.92
C ARG A 278 -3.38 14.94 -30.68
N LEU A 279 -4.02 14.85 -29.51
CA LEU A 279 -3.34 14.54 -28.25
C LEU A 279 -3.02 13.04 -28.14
N HIS A 280 -3.96 12.17 -28.50
CA HIS A 280 -3.79 10.71 -28.49
C HIS A 280 -4.83 9.99 -29.36
N GLY A 281 -4.43 9.51 -30.54
CA GLY A 281 -5.32 8.82 -31.49
C GLY A 281 -6.03 7.59 -30.89
N GLY A 282 -5.30 6.72 -30.17
CA GLY A 282 -5.91 5.52 -29.57
C GLY A 282 -7.02 5.81 -28.54
N LEU A 283 -6.91 6.88 -27.74
CA LEU A 283 -7.97 7.30 -26.80
C LEU A 283 -9.17 7.88 -27.55
N PHE A 284 -8.91 8.61 -28.65
CA PHE A 284 -9.96 9.10 -29.52
C PHE A 284 -10.75 7.95 -30.16
N ASP A 285 -10.08 6.90 -30.62
CA ASP A 285 -10.72 5.72 -31.21
C ASP A 285 -11.61 4.99 -30.19
N ILE A 286 -11.12 4.81 -28.95
CA ILE A 286 -11.92 4.24 -27.84
C ILE A 286 -13.16 5.10 -27.58
N TYR A 287 -12.98 6.43 -27.49
CA TYR A 287 -14.07 7.38 -27.28
C TYR A 287 -15.14 7.28 -28.39
N MET A 288 -14.71 7.28 -29.66
CA MET A 288 -15.62 7.16 -30.80
C MET A 288 -16.32 5.80 -30.83
N GLY A 289 -15.63 4.72 -30.44
CA GLY A 289 -16.21 3.39 -30.28
C GLY A 289 -17.31 3.35 -29.22
N ALA A 290 -17.05 3.92 -28.04
CA ALA A 290 -18.00 3.95 -26.93
C ALA A 290 -19.30 4.70 -27.27
N ARG A 291 -19.22 5.77 -28.09
CA ARG A 291 -20.38 6.56 -28.52
C ARG A 291 -21.17 5.93 -29.66
N LYS A 292 -20.53 5.18 -30.58
CA LYS A 292 -21.25 4.44 -31.63
C LYS A 292 -22.19 3.37 -31.07
N VAL A 293 -21.86 2.78 -29.92
CA VAL A 293 -22.68 1.76 -29.27
C VAL A 293 -23.91 2.35 -28.55
N GLN A 294 -23.87 3.61 -28.12
CA GLN A 294 -24.98 4.26 -27.41
C GLN A 294 -26.06 4.86 -28.35
N HIS A 295 -25.79 4.95 -29.65
CA HIS A 295 -26.73 5.47 -30.66
C HIS A 295 -27.40 4.34 -31.49
N ARG A 296 -27.36 3.10 -31.02
CA ARG A 296 -28.16 1.97 -31.52
C ARG A 296 -29.23 1.61 -30.50
#